data_AF-A0A5K1A7G3-F1
#
_entry.id   AF-A0A5K1A7G3-F1
#
_cell.length_a   1.000
_cell.length_b   1.000
_cell.length_c   1.000
_cell.angle_alpha   90.00
_cell.angle_beta   90.00
_cell.angle_gamma   90.00
#
_symmetry.space_group_name_H-M   'P 1'
#
loop_
_entity.id
_entity.type
_entity.pdbx_description
1 polymer ?
#
loop_
_entity_poly.entity_id
_entity_poly.type
_entity_poly.pdbx_seq_one_letter_code
_entity_poly.pdbx_strand_id
1 'polypeptide(L)' 'SGEPPLLLAASVHCAARQAIKEARKDLRAYNTSEVPPAIFRMDIPATMDVIKELCGLDNVE' A
#
# COMPACT_ATOMS: atom_id res chain seq x y z
N SER A 1 -26.02 -11.07 1.91
CA SER A 1 -25.67 -11.15 0.49
C SER A 1 -24.25 -11.64 0.41
N GLY A 2 -24.03 -12.88 -0.05
CA GLY A 2 -22.68 -13.45 -0.14
C GLY A 2 -22.01 -12.93 -1.40
N GLU A 3 -21.07 -12.00 -1.24
CA GLU A 3 -20.29 -11.51 -2.38
C GLU A 3 -19.51 -12.69 -3.00
N PRO A 4 -19.39 -12.75 -4.34
CA PRO A 4 -18.63 -13.81 -4.99
C PRO A 4 -17.17 -13.81 -4.48
N PRO A 5 -16.56 -14.97 -4.20
CA PRO A 5 -15.21 -15.05 -3.60
C PRO A 5 -14.11 -14.28 -4.36
N LEU A 6 -14.25 -14.12 -5.67
CA LEU A 6 -13.33 -13.31 -6.49
C LEU A 6 -13.46 -11.80 -6.23
N LEU A 7 -14.67 -11.32 -5.94
CA LEU A 7 -14.89 -9.92 -5.57
C LEU A 7 -14.28 -9.62 -4.19
N LEU A 8 -14.33 -10.59 -3.28
CA LEU A 8 -13.67 -10.50 -1.97
C LEU A 8 -12.14 -10.40 -2.11
N ALA A 9 -11.52 -11.09 -3.06
CA ALA A 9 -10.09 -10.95 -3.32
C ALA A 9 -9.72 -9.55 -3.86
N ALA A 10 -10.57 -8.98 -4.73
CA ALA A 10 -10.37 -7.62 -5.23
C ALA A 10 -10.52 -6.56 -4.13
N SER A 11 -11.42 -6.76 -3.15
CA SER A 11 -11.59 -5.82 -2.04
C SER A 11 -10.36 -5.78 -1.12
N VAL A 12 -9.70 -6.91 -0.88
CA VAL A 12 -8.41 -6.96 -0.16
C VAL A 12 -7.33 -6.15 -0.87
N HIS A 13 -7.20 -6.27 -2.19
CA HIS A 13 -6.24 -5.47 -2.97
C HIS A 13 -6.51 -3.97 -2.88
N CYS A 14 -7.78 -3.57 -2.95
CA CYS A 14 -8.19 -2.18 -2.78
C CYS A 14 -7.88 -1.67 -1.36
N ALA A 15 -8.15 -2.48 -0.34
CA ALA A 15 -7.85 -2.15 1.05
C ALA A 15 -6.34 -1.95 1.27
N ALA A 16 -5.51 -2.85 0.74
CA ALA A 16 -4.05 -2.72 0.79
C ALA A 16 -3.55 -1.43 0.12
N ARG A 17 -4.10 -1.08 -1.06
CA ARG A 17 -3.78 0.18 -1.75
C ARG A 17 -4.12 1.41 -0.91
N GLN A 18 -5.27 1.40 -0.23
CA GLN A 18 -5.65 2.51 0.64
C GLN A 18 -4.72 2.63 1.85
N ALA A 19 -4.37 1.51 2.49
CA ALA A 19 -3.45 1.50 3.62
C ALA A 19 -2.07 2.08 3.25
N ILE A 20 -1.50 1.68 2.10
CA ILE A 20 -0.23 2.22 1.61
C ILE A 20 -0.32 3.72 1.35
N LYS A 21 -1.43 4.20 0.78
CA LYS A 21 -1.64 5.63 0.51
C LYS A 21 -1.58 6.45 1.81
N GLU A 22 -2.21 5.98 2.87
CA GLU A 22 -2.19 6.66 4.17
C GLU A 22 -0.81 6.57 4.83
N ALA A 23 -0.16 5.40 4.83
CA ALA A 23 1.22 5.25 5.34
C ALA A 23 2.20 6.25 4.67
N ARG A 24 2.06 6.45 3.36
CA ARG A 24 2.83 7.47 2.64
C ARG A 24 2.51 8.88 3.09
N LYS A 25 1.25 9.21 3.42
CA LYS A 25 0.89 10.55 3.93
C LYS A 25 1.55 10.79 5.28
N ASP A 26 1.50 9.80 6.17
CA ASP A 26 2.10 9.88 7.49
C ASP A 26 3.63 10.08 7.39
N LEU A 27 4.29 9.36 6.47
CA LEU A 27 5.71 9.57 6.20
C LEU A 27 6.04 10.98 5.69
N ARG A 28 5.22 11.60 4.84
CA ARG A 28 5.47 13.00 4.42
C ARG A 28 5.27 14.00 5.55
N ALA A 29 4.35 13.71 6.46
CA ALA A 29 4.12 14.59 7.60
C ALA A 29 5.32 14.59 8.56
N TYR A 30 6.06 13.47 8.63
CA TYR A 30 7.20 13.31 9.54
C TYR A 30 8.57 13.60 8.90
N ASN A 31 8.76 13.30 7.61
CA ASN A 31 10.05 13.41 6.92
C ASN A 31 10.07 14.53 5.87
N THR A 32 11.07 15.40 5.92
CA THR A 32 11.21 16.56 5.01
C THR A 32 12.10 16.34 3.80
N SER A 33 12.89 15.26 3.77
CA SER A 33 13.92 15.07 2.71
C SER A 33 13.52 14.10 1.60
N GLU A 34 12.84 12.98 1.89
CA GLU A 34 12.48 12.00 0.87
C GLU A 34 11.07 11.46 1.09
N VAL A 35 10.14 12.03 0.34
CA VAL A 35 8.73 11.73 0.45
C VAL A 35 8.30 10.91 -0.77
N PRO A 36 7.82 9.67 -0.58
CA PRO A 36 7.27 8.88 -1.69
C PRO A 36 6.11 9.64 -2.36
N PRO A 37 5.87 9.52 -3.67
CA PRO A 37 4.76 10.21 -4.33
C PRO A 37 3.40 9.75 -3.79
N ALA A 38 2.39 10.65 -3.79
CA ALA A 38 1.04 10.33 -3.31
C ALA A 38 0.29 9.36 -4.22
N ILE A 39 0.64 9.35 -5.51
CA ILE A 39 0.15 8.43 -6.52
C ILE A 39 1.21 7.36 -6.72
N PHE A 40 0.79 6.10 -6.76
CA PHE A 40 1.67 4.97 -7.00
C PHE A 40 0.96 3.85 -7.72
N ARG A 41 1.73 3.08 -8.48
CA ARG A 41 1.28 1.83 -9.06
C ARG A 41 1.51 0.71 -8.04
N MET A 42 0.55 -0.20 -7.96
CA MET A 42 0.66 -1.42 -7.18
C MET A 42 0.14 -2.51 -8.09
N ASP A 43 1.08 -3.16 -8.77
CA ASP A 43 0.84 -4.24 -9.72
C ASP A 43 0.41 -5.50 -8.98
N ILE A 44 -0.17 -6.44 -9.71
CA ILE A 44 -0.59 -7.74 -9.18
C ILE A 44 0.43 -8.83 -9.57
N PRO A 45 0.76 -9.75 -8.66
CA PRO A 45 0.30 -9.80 -7.26
C PRO A 45 0.98 -8.75 -6.38
N ALA A 46 0.24 -8.18 -5.41
CA ALA A 46 0.79 -7.29 -4.41
C ALA A 46 1.50 -8.09 -3.30
N THR A 47 2.74 -8.51 -3.56
CA THR A 47 3.55 -9.27 -2.59
C THR A 47 3.94 -8.39 -1.40
N MET A 48 4.32 -9.03 -0.29
CA MET A 48 4.74 -8.28 0.91
C MET A 48 5.97 -7.40 0.66
N ASP A 49 6.88 -7.81 -0.20
CA ASP A 49 8.05 -7.00 -0.57
C ASP A 49 7.60 -5.71 -1.28
N VAL A 50 6.67 -5.82 -2.23
CA VAL A 50 6.06 -4.66 -2.90
C VAL A 50 5.32 -3.76 -1.91
N ILE A 51 4.59 -4.32 -0.94
CA ILE A 51 3.88 -3.53 0.08
C ILE A 51 4.88 -2.75 0.95
N LYS A 52 5.96 -3.38 1.43
CA LYS A 52 6.98 -2.74 2.27
C LYS A 52 7.68 -1.59 1.55
N GLU A 53 8.11 -1.84 0.32
CA GLU A 53 8.73 -0.82 -0.55
C GLU A 53 7.77 0.35 -0.75
N LEU A 54 6.51 0.07 -1.11
CA LEU A 54 5.54 1.12 -1.35
C LEU A 54 5.17 1.88 -0.08
N CYS A 55 5.26 1.27 1.10
CA CYS A 55 5.08 1.95 2.38
C CYS A 55 6.30 2.77 2.80
N GLY A 56 7.42 2.76 2.06
CA GLY A 56 8.65 3.46 2.46
C GLY A 56 9.30 2.86 3.71
N LEU A 57 9.09 1.56 3.95
CA LEU A 57 9.67 0.83 5.07
C LEU A 57 10.95 0.14 4.59
N ASP A 58 12.10 0.80 4.75
CA ASP A 58 13.41 0.16 4.62
C ASP A 58 13.67 -0.72 5.84
N ASN A 59 13.20 -1.97 5.77
CA ASN A 59 13.59 -3.07 6.66
C ASN A 59 13.52 -2.78 8.18
N VAL A 60 12.36 -3.05 8.79
CA VAL A 60 12.38 -3.62 10.15
C VAL A 60 12.33 -5.13 9.98
N GLU A 61 13.47 -5.75 10.29
CA GLU A 61 13.67 -7.21 10.41
C GLU A 61 12.64 -7.84 11.36
#